data_AF-A0A2U1IUH8-F1
#
_entry.id   AF-A0A2U1IUH8-F1
#
_cell.length_a   1.000
_cell.length_b   1.000
_cell.length_c   1.000
_cell.angle_alpha   90.00
_cell.angle_beta   90.00
_cell.angle_gamma   90.00
#
_symmetry.space_group_name_H-M   'P 1'
#
loop_
_entity.id
_entity.type
_entity.pdbx_description
1 polymer ?
#
loop_
_entity_poly.entity_id
_entity_poly.type
_entity_poly.pdbx_seq_one_letter_code
_entity_poly.pdbx_strand_id
1 'polypeptide(L)'
;MRRVLYPQRLAVYVMKNFGPARPQNEESKIEKEKALEAKQTTFAPVVEKPNTEALLKKLELISTLKFSRKPVGKSVEGESQQIYGSVTKNDIVAYLRNTHDIVLSKESLECEERMKTIGNHDCIVNIDGNTKHKLIVSIEPLENSGI
;
A
#
# COMPACT_ATOMS: atom_id res chain seq x y z
N MET A 1 21.44 18.07 15.68
CA MET A 1 21.46 16.59 15.78
C MET A 1 20.06 15.96 15.89
N ARG A 2 19.20 16.36 16.85
CA ARG A 2 17.92 15.65 17.12
C ARG A 2 16.90 15.64 15.95
N ARG A 3 16.83 16.72 15.17
CA ARG A 3 15.81 16.90 14.11
C ARG A 3 16.19 16.32 12.74
N VAL A 4 17.44 15.91 12.54
CA VAL A 4 17.94 15.42 11.24
C VAL A 4 18.27 13.93 11.33
N LEU A 5 19.10 13.55 12.31
CA LEU A 5 19.66 12.19 12.37
C LEU A 5 18.65 11.12 12.80
N TYR A 6 17.79 11.41 13.78
CA TYR A 6 16.81 10.42 14.29
C TYR A 6 15.63 10.15 13.36
N PRO A 7 14.96 11.15 12.75
CA PRO A 7 13.87 10.85 11.81
C PRO A 7 14.37 10.14 10.55
N GLN A 8 15.61 10.41 10.13
CA GLN A 8 16.26 9.72 9.01
C GLN A 8 16.90 8.38 9.41
N ARG A 9 16.78 7.94 10.68
CA ARG A 9 17.33 6.68 11.23
C ARG A 9 18.84 6.52 11.07
N LEU A 10 19.58 7.63 10.96
CA LEU A 10 21.04 7.64 10.89
C LEU A 10 21.71 7.54 12.27
N ALA A 11 20.94 7.65 13.36
CA ALA A 11 21.43 7.47 14.73
C ALA A 11 20.33 6.91 15.66
N VAL A 12 20.74 6.21 16.72
CA VAL A 12 19.87 5.61 17.74
C VAL A 12 20.23 6.17 19.13
N TYR A 13 19.23 6.42 19.97
CA TYR A 13 19.48 6.84 21.36
C TYR A 13 20.07 5.68 22.15
N VAL A 14 21.29 5.86 22.67
CA VAL A 14 21.89 4.93 23.63
C VAL A 14 21.68 5.51 25.03
N MET A 15 20.70 4.99 25.78
CA MET A 15 20.57 5.31 27.20
C MET A 15 21.50 4.40 27.99
N LYS A 16 22.55 4.98 28.60
CA LYS A 16 23.35 4.27 29.61
C LYS A 16 22.53 4.24 30.89
N ASN A 17 22.10 3.05 31.31
CA ASN A 17 21.48 2.86 32.61
C ASN A 17 22.56 3.06 33.69
N PHE A 18 22.51 4.18 34.41
CA PHE A 18 23.29 4.40 35.62
C PHE A 18 22.48 3.87 36.82
N GLY A 19 22.64 2.58 37.11
CA GLY A 19 22.07 1.90 38.28
C GLY A 19 22.91 0.66 38.62
N PRO A 20 22.77 0.09 39.83
CA PRO A 20 23.56 -1.08 40.21
C PRO A 20 23.28 -2.24 39.26
N ALA A 21 24.35 -2.71 38.61
CA ALA A 21 24.28 -3.69 37.54
C ALA A 21 23.72 -5.02 38.04
N ARG A 22 22.59 -5.47 37.50
CA ARG A 22 22.27 -6.91 37.52
C ARG A 22 23.31 -7.62 36.64
N PRO A 23 23.93 -8.71 37.10
CA PRO A 23 24.82 -9.49 36.24
C PRO A 23 23.97 -10.08 35.12
N GLN A 24 24.19 -9.63 33.89
CA GLN A 24 23.68 -10.28 32.70
C GLN A 24 24.77 -11.22 32.19
N ASN A 25 24.42 -12.50 32.03
CA ASN A 25 25.30 -13.56 31.52
C ASN A 25 26.03 -13.10 30.24
N GLU A 26 27.36 -13.20 30.27
CA GLU A 26 28.28 -12.72 29.23
C GLU A 26 28.07 -13.39 27.86
N GLU A 27 27.46 -14.57 27.83
CA GLU A 27 27.14 -15.31 26.60
C GLU A 27 26.21 -14.52 25.66
N SER A 28 25.31 -13.70 26.23
CA SER A 28 24.33 -12.93 25.44
C SER A 28 24.89 -11.67 24.76
N LYS A 29 26.13 -11.27 25.08
CA LYS A 29 26.82 -10.14 24.43
C LYS A 29 27.55 -10.57 23.15
N ILE A 30 28.16 -11.76 23.16
CA ILE A 30 28.99 -12.24 22.04
C ILE A 30 28.14 -12.58 20.80
N GLU A 31 26.93 -13.09 21.00
CA GLU A 31 26.02 -13.41 19.87
C GLU A 31 25.44 -12.17 19.19
N LYS A 32 25.27 -11.06 19.93
CA LYS A 32 24.69 -9.83 19.37
C LYS A 32 25.70 -9.03 18.54
N GLU A 33 26.98 -9.06 18.91
CA GLU A 33 28.03 -8.38 18.14
C GLU A 33 28.27 -9.07 16.79
N LYS A 34 28.24 -10.40 16.72
CA LYS A 34 28.37 -11.14 15.45
C LYS A 34 27.16 -10.99 14.51
N ALA A 35 25.96 -10.73 15.04
CA ALA A 35 24.76 -10.51 14.23
C ALA A 35 24.65 -9.09 13.63
N LEU A 36 25.40 -8.12 14.17
CA LEU A 36 25.39 -6.73 13.71
C LEU A 36 26.38 -6.46 12.56
N GLU A 37 27.51 -7.16 12.51
CA GLU A 37 28.51 -7.00 11.45
C GLU A 37 28.10 -7.66 10.12
N ALA A 38 27.26 -8.70 10.15
CA ALA A 38 26.80 -9.41 8.95
C ALA A 38 25.72 -8.69 8.13
N LYS A 39 25.27 -7.49 8.53
CA LYS A 39 24.21 -6.72 7.84
C LYS A 39 24.68 -5.45 7.13
N GLN A 40 25.98 -5.18 7.09
CA GLN A 40 26.53 -3.94 6.52
C GLN A 40 26.99 -4.05 5.07
N THR A 41 26.94 -5.22 4.43
CA THR A 41 27.32 -5.35 3.03
C THR A 41 26.10 -5.49 2.13
N THR A 42 26.07 -4.59 1.14
CA THR A 42 25.25 -4.59 -0.08
C THR A 42 23.74 -4.43 0.10
N PHE A 43 23.25 -3.18 0.05
CA PHE A 43 22.10 -2.81 -0.78
C PHE A 43 22.16 -1.29 -1.01
N ALA A 44 22.91 -0.86 -2.02
CA ALA A 44 22.52 0.35 -2.73
C ALA A 44 21.23 -0.03 -3.46
N PRO A 45 20.05 0.55 -3.14
CA PRO A 45 18.90 0.35 -4.00
C PRO A 45 19.23 1.06 -5.31
N VAL A 46 19.59 0.29 -6.33
CA VAL A 46 19.40 0.74 -7.70
C VAL A 46 17.89 0.94 -7.81
N VAL A 47 17.44 2.16 -7.56
CA VAL A 47 16.08 2.58 -7.87
C VAL A 47 16.06 2.64 -9.39
N GLU A 48 15.87 1.48 -10.02
CA GLU A 48 15.55 1.41 -11.43
C GLU A 48 14.32 2.31 -11.60
N LYS A 49 14.49 3.40 -12.34
CA LYS A 49 13.36 4.26 -12.69
C LYS A 49 12.34 3.34 -13.35
N PRO A 50 11.13 3.21 -12.81
CA PRO A 50 10.13 2.35 -13.43
C PRO A 50 9.94 2.84 -14.87
N ASN A 51 9.99 1.92 -15.84
CA ASN A 51 9.72 2.25 -17.24
C ASN A 51 8.28 2.77 -17.33
N THR A 52 8.13 4.09 -17.34
CA THR A 52 6.83 4.79 -17.28
C THR A 52 5.96 4.46 -18.48
N GLU A 53 6.57 4.30 -19.66
CA GLU A 53 5.90 3.89 -20.89
C GLU A 53 5.32 2.47 -20.81
N ALA A 54 6.05 1.54 -20.18
CA ALA A 54 5.56 0.17 -20.00
C ALA A 54 4.39 0.12 -19.02
N LEU A 55 4.43 0.93 -17.96
CA LEU A 55 3.32 1.07 -17.02
C LEU A 55 2.08 1.67 -17.68
N LEU A 56 2.25 2.71 -18.51
CA LEU A 56 1.14 3.31 -19.27
C LEU A 56 0.45 2.29 -20.17
N LYS A 57 1.22 1.53 -20.96
CA LYS A 57 0.66 0.48 -21.83
C LYS A 57 -0.11 -0.57 -21.04
N LYS A 58 0.39 -0.99 -19.87
CA LYS A 58 -0.32 -1.93 -19.00
C LYS A 58 -1.62 -1.34 -18.46
N LEU A 59 -1.60 -0.07 -18.06
CA LEU A 59 -2.79 0.62 -17.54
C LEU A 59 -3.84 0.86 -18.63
N GLU A 60 -3.43 1.20 -19.86
CA GLU A 60 -4.33 1.36 -21.01
C GLU A 60 -5.10 0.09 -21.35
N LEU A 61 -4.50 -1.09 -21.13
CA LEU A 61 -5.18 -2.38 -21.29
C LEU A 61 -6.26 -2.59 -20.21
N ILE A 62 -6.13 -1.93 -19.06
CA ILE A 62 -7.00 -2.11 -17.89
C ILE A 62 -7.87 -0.87 -17.73
N SER A 63 -8.90 -0.78 -18.55
CA SER A 63 -9.85 0.34 -18.50
C SER A 63 -10.71 0.31 -17.23
N THR A 64 -11.04 -0.90 -16.73
CA THR A 64 -11.98 -1.10 -15.63
C THR A 64 -11.49 -2.16 -14.64
N LEU A 65 -11.45 -1.81 -13.36
CA LEU A 65 -11.22 -2.73 -12.24
C LEU A 65 -12.54 -3.14 -11.63
N LYS A 66 -12.77 -4.44 -11.47
CA LYS A 66 -14.01 -4.99 -10.93
C LYS A 66 -13.82 -5.47 -9.49
N PHE A 67 -14.69 -5.01 -8.60
CA PHE A 67 -14.73 -5.44 -7.20
C PHE A 67 -16.13 -5.97 -6.86
N SER A 68 -16.21 -7.22 -6.41
CA SER A 68 -17.46 -7.79 -5.91
C SER A 68 -17.59 -7.56 -4.41
N ARG A 69 -18.68 -6.91 -3.98
CA ARG A 69 -18.95 -6.61 -2.57
C ARG A 69 -20.39 -6.91 -2.20
N LYS A 70 -20.61 -7.34 -0.95
CA LYS A 70 -21.96 -7.64 -0.46
C LYS A 70 -22.75 -6.34 -0.27
N PRO A 71 -23.93 -6.18 -0.88
CA PRO A 71 -24.76 -5.00 -0.68
C PRO A 71 -25.38 -4.94 0.72
N VAL A 72 -25.63 -3.72 1.20
CA VAL A 72 -26.41 -3.43 2.42
C VAL A 72 -27.85 -3.16 2.02
N GLY A 73 -28.77 -3.98 2.52
CA GLY A 73 -30.20 -3.79 2.32
C GLY A 73 -30.70 -4.18 0.91
N LYS A 74 -32.01 -4.01 0.71
CA LYS A 74 -32.66 -4.20 -0.59
C LYS A 74 -32.43 -2.95 -1.43
N SER A 75 -32.12 -3.12 -2.71
CA SER A 75 -32.01 -2.00 -3.63
C SER A 75 -33.36 -1.33 -3.75
N VAL A 76 -33.42 -0.03 -3.43
CA VAL A 76 -34.60 0.80 -3.69
C VAL A 76 -34.40 1.42 -5.07
N GLU A 77 -35.37 1.28 -5.96
CA GLU A 77 -35.27 1.75 -7.34
C GLU A 77 -34.87 3.24 -7.39
N GLY A 78 -33.72 3.54 -7.99
CA GLY A 78 -33.20 4.90 -8.18
C GLY A 78 -32.10 5.35 -7.22
N GLU A 79 -31.78 4.60 -6.15
CA GLU A 79 -30.69 4.94 -5.22
C GLU A 79 -29.46 4.07 -5.44
N SER A 80 -28.27 4.67 -5.25
CA SER A 80 -27.00 3.94 -5.27
C SER A 80 -26.91 3.03 -4.05
N GLN A 81 -27.05 1.72 -4.27
CA GLN A 81 -27.02 0.72 -3.21
C GLN A 81 -25.68 0.75 -2.45
N GLN A 82 -25.73 0.80 -1.12
CA GLN A 82 -24.53 0.82 -0.30
C GLN A 82 -23.93 -0.60 -0.17
N ILE A 83 -22.62 -0.68 0.09
CA ILE A 83 -21.90 -1.94 0.32
C ILE A 83 -21.48 -2.11 1.77
N TYR A 84 -21.35 -3.37 2.20
CA TYR A 84 -20.71 -3.68 3.47
C TYR A 84 -19.21 -3.41 3.36
N GLY A 85 -18.69 -2.60 4.28
CA GLY A 85 -17.30 -2.15 4.28
C GLY A 85 -17.06 -0.98 3.33
N SER A 86 -15.86 -0.93 2.74
CA SER A 86 -15.47 0.07 1.76
C SER A 86 -14.41 -0.51 0.83
N VAL A 87 -14.40 -0.08 -0.43
CA VAL A 87 -13.23 -0.25 -1.29
C VAL A 87 -12.33 0.97 -1.08
N THR A 88 -11.09 0.73 -0.68
CA THR A 88 -10.09 1.76 -0.37
C THR A 88 -9.00 1.82 -1.43
N LYS A 89 -8.19 2.89 -1.40
CA LYS A 89 -6.99 3.00 -2.25
C LYS A 89 -6.04 1.80 -2.10
N ASN A 90 -5.92 1.27 -0.88
CA ASN A 90 -5.08 0.09 -0.62
C ASN A 90 -5.62 -1.16 -1.33
N ASP A 91 -6.94 -1.32 -1.40
CA ASP A 91 -7.56 -2.44 -2.11
C ASP A 91 -7.30 -2.34 -3.62
N ILE A 92 -7.38 -1.13 -4.19
CA ILE A 92 -7.05 -0.87 -5.60
C ILE A 92 -5.59 -1.22 -5.88
N VAL A 93 -4.66 -0.72 -5.06
CA VAL A 93 -3.22 -1.01 -5.21
C VAL A 93 -2.95 -2.50 -5.07
N ALA A 94 -3.55 -3.16 -4.08
CA ALA A 94 -3.38 -4.60 -3.88
C ALA A 94 -3.92 -5.40 -5.07
N TYR A 95 -5.08 -5.01 -5.62
CA TYR A 95 -5.66 -5.66 -6.79
C TYR A 95 -4.77 -5.49 -8.03
N LEU A 96 -4.29 -4.27 -8.31
CA LEU A 96 -3.39 -4.00 -9.43
C LEU A 96 -2.07 -4.77 -9.31
N ARG A 97 -1.54 -4.88 -8.10
CA ARG A 97 -0.33 -5.66 -7.83
C ARG A 97 -0.54 -7.15 -8.05
N ASN A 98 -1.64 -7.70 -7.53
CA ASN A 98 -1.87 -9.15 -7.54
C ASN A 98 -2.33 -9.65 -8.92
N THR A 99 -3.15 -8.88 -9.63
CA THR A 99 -3.79 -9.32 -10.88
C THR A 99 -3.01 -8.93 -12.12
N HIS A 100 -2.34 -7.76 -12.09
CA HIS A 100 -1.70 -7.17 -13.28
C HIS A 100 -0.19 -6.93 -13.11
N ASP A 101 0.37 -7.27 -11.96
CA ASP A 101 1.79 -7.04 -11.61
C ASP A 101 2.18 -5.57 -11.82
N ILE A 102 1.30 -4.67 -11.38
CA ILE A 102 1.49 -3.22 -11.40
C ILE A 102 1.70 -2.75 -9.96
N VAL A 103 2.89 -2.26 -9.67
CA VAL A 103 3.24 -1.72 -8.35
C VAL A 103 3.05 -0.20 -8.36
N LEU A 104 2.02 0.27 -7.67
CA LEU A 104 1.72 1.69 -7.49
C LEU A 104 1.70 2.07 -6.02
N SER A 105 2.04 3.33 -5.72
CA SER A 105 1.88 3.88 -4.37
C SER A 105 0.45 4.37 -4.17
N LYS A 106 -0.07 4.32 -2.94
CA LYS A 106 -1.40 4.90 -2.62
C LYS A 106 -1.50 6.41 -2.92
N GLU A 107 -0.36 7.10 -2.90
CA GLU A 107 -0.25 8.54 -3.13
C GLU A 107 -0.38 8.88 -4.62
N SER A 108 -0.09 7.92 -5.50
CA SER A 108 -0.30 8.05 -6.95
C SER A 108 -1.77 8.00 -7.37
N LEU A 109 -2.69 7.61 -6.48
CA LEU A 109 -4.12 7.47 -6.77
C LEU A 109 -4.93 8.68 -6.30
N GLU A 110 -5.48 9.41 -7.27
CA GLU A 110 -6.46 10.48 -7.10
C GLU A 110 -7.88 9.87 -7.24
N CYS A 111 -8.44 9.41 -6.12
CA CYS A 111 -9.81 8.90 -6.03
C CYS A 111 -10.38 9.10 -4.61
N GLU A 112 -11.69 8.83 -4.45
CA GLU A 112 -12.34 8.84 -3.15
C GLU A 112 -11.65 7.87 -2.17
N GLU A 113 -11.49 8.28 -0.91
CA GLU A 113 -10.76 7.48 0.08
C GLU A 113 -11.47 6.15 0.38
N ARG A 114 -12.81 6.17 0.36
CA ARG A 114 -13.67 5.04 0.71
C ARG A 114 -14.91 5.01 -0.17
N MET A 115 -14.88 4.20 -1.22
CA MET A 115 -16.06 3.92 -2.04
C MET A 115 -16.98 2.95 -1.28
N LYS A 116 -18.19 3.41 -0.97
CA LYS A 116 -19.19 2.67 -0.19
C LYS A 116 -20.47 2.37 -0.98
N THR A 117 -20.51 2.72 -2.25
CA THR A 117 -21.68 2.51 -3.11
C THR A 117 -21.32 1.57 -4.26
N ILE A 118 -22.30 0.78 -4.66
CA ILE A 118 -22.28 -0.02 -5.89
C ILE A 118 -22.35 0.93 -7.08
N GLY A 119 -21.59 0.61 -8.13
CA GLY A 119 -21.52 1.40 -9.34
C GLY A 119 -20.08 1.69 -9.76
N ASN A 120 -19.95 2.64 -10.68
CA ASN A 120 -18.67 3.01 -11.27
C ASN A 120 -18.13 4.26 -10.59
N HIS A 121 -16.88 4.17 -10.16
CA HIS A 121 -16.14 5.24 -9.51
C HIS A 121 -14.94 5.63 -10.37
N ASP A 122 -14.82 6.91 -10.67
CA ASP A 122 -13.71 7.43 -11.44
C ASP A 122 -12.46 7.54 -10.54
N CYS A 123 -11.36 6.92 -10.97
CA CYS A 123 -10.06 7.03 -10.33
C CYS A 123 -9.03 7.56 -11.33
N ILE A 124 -8.15 8.44 -10.88
CA ILE A 124 -7.04 8.94 -11.70
C ILE A 124 -5.73 8.40 -11.12
N VAL A 125 -4.93 7.79 -11.97
CA VAL A 125 -3.59 7.30 -11.64
C VAL A 125 -2.56 8.30 -12.14
N ASN A 126 -1.73 8.83 -11.23
CA ASN A 126 -0.66 9.76 -11.53
C ASN A 126 0.68 9.02 -11.54
N ILE A 127 1.30 8.87 -12.72
CA ILE A 127 2.46 8.00 -12.90
C ILE A 127 3.77 8.75 -12.62
N ASP A 128 3.91 9.96 -13.16
CA ASP A 128 5.15 10.76 -13.05
C ASP A 128 4.88 12.26 -12.92
N GLY A 129 3.76 12.62 -12.27
CA GLY A 129 3.35 14.02 -12.03
C GLY A 129 2.71 14.70 -13.25
N ASN A 130 3.16 14.35 -14.46
CA ASN A 130 2.69 14.93 -15.72
C ASN A 130 1.73 14.00 -16.48
N THR A 131 1.91 12.70 -16.34
CA THR A 131 1.11 11.66 -16.99
C THR A 131 0.02 11.17 -16.05
N LYS A 132 -1.23 11.47 -16.40
CA LYS A 132 -2.43 11.03 -15.71
C LYS A 132 -3.19 10.02 -16.56
N HIS A 133 -3.61 8.91 -15.97
CA HIS A 133 -4.43 7.89 -16.63
C HIS A 133 -5.75 7.72 -15.88
N LYS A 134 -6.88 7.73 -16.59
CA LYS A 134 -8.20 7.51 -16.00
C LYS A 134 -8.47 6.01 -15.93
N LEU A 135 -8.85 5.53 -14.75
CA LEU A 135 -9.19 4.15 -14.48
C LEU A 135 -10.56 4.09 -13.80
N ILE A 136 -11.44 3.21 -14.27
CA ILE A 136 -12.78 3.06 -13.70
C ILE A 136 -12.76 1.94 -12.68
N VAL A 137 -13.23 2.20 -11.47
CA VAL A 137 -13.44 1.19 -10.43
C VAL A 137 -14.93 0.84 -10.40
N SER A 138 -15.27 -0.33 -10.93
CA SER A 138 -16.63 -0.86 -10.93
C SER A 138 -16.84 -1.76 -9.72
N ILE A 139 -17.77 -1.38 -8.85
CA ILE A 139 -18.18 -2.16 -7.69
C ILE A 139 -19.49 -2.85 -8.04
N GLU A 140 -19.46 -4.18 -8.14
CA GLU A 140 -20.59 -5.03 -8.48
C GLU A 140 -21.11 -5.73 -7.19
N PRO A 141 -22.44 -5.95 -7.08
CA PRO A 141 -22.99 -6.73 -5.98
C PRO A 141 -22.49 -8.18 -6.05
N LEU A 142 -22.03 -8.72 -4.92
CA LEU A 142 -21.81 -10.15 -4.81
C LEU A 142 -23.18 -10.84 -4.80
N GLU A 143 -23.51 -11.56 -5.87
CA GLU A 143 -24.69 -12.41 -5.91
C GLU A 143 -24.55 -13.46 -4.81
N ASN A 144 -25.33 -13.32 -3.74
CA ASN A 144 -25.49 -14.41 -2.80
C ASN A 144 -26.31 -15.46 -3.54
N SER A 145 -25.69 -16.57 -3.94
CA SER A 145 -26.41 -17.81 -4.17
C SER A 145 -27.19 -18.11 -2.90
N GLY A 146 -28.49 -17.79 -2.92
CA GLY A 146 -29.40 -17.96 -1.80
C GLY A 146 -29.37 -19.40 -1.33
N ILE A 147 -29.18 -19.57 -0.03
CA ILE A 147 -29.66 -20.73 0.73
C ILE A 147 -31.05 -20.35 1.23
#